data_AF-A0A2A5SPA1-F1
#
_entry.id   AF-A0A2A5SPA1-F1
#
_cell.length_a   1.000
_cell.length_b   1.000
_cell.length_c   1.000
_cell.angle_alpha   90.00
_cell.angle_beta   90.00
_cell.angle_gamma   90.00
#
_symmetry.space_group_name_H-M   'P 1'
#
loop_
_entity.id
_entity.type
_entity.pdbx_description
1 polymer ?
#
loop_
_entity_poly.entity_id
_entity_poly.type
_entity_poly.pdbx_seq_one_letter_code
_entity_poly.pdbx_strand_id
1 'polypeptide(L)'
;MKEFIMIEKEMFEEIRKLFTEFDYHKEVYKSFWKNPSVDELIGLAFFQMSNTVSSHFINYDWLFRTSDEPETGKIFEELELLEDEIYGEFINFFDFYYKYRTYSTQYKEASFEKYLELQDKTNKSSGS
;
A
#
# COMPACT_ATOMS: atom_id res chain seq x y z
N MET A 1 -19.08 -7.83 26.63
CA MET A 1 -18.00 -8.55 25.93
C MET A 1 -18.00 -8.00 24.51
N LYS A 2 -17.08 -7.10 24.16
CA LYS A 2 -16.98 -6.59 22.78
C LYS A 2 -16.21 -7.64 21.99
N GLU A 3 -16.85 -8.23 20.98
CA GLU A 3 -16.21 -9.10 20.00
C GLU A 3 -14.93 -8.40 19.51
N PHE A 4 -13.78 -9.07 19.63
CA PHE A 4 -12.69 -8.79 18.72
C PHE A 4 -13.26 -9.10 17.34
N ILE A 5 -13.46 -8.07 16.52
CA ILE A 5 -14.08 -8.22 15.22
C ILE A 5 -13.06 -8.99 14.36
N MET A 6 -13.50 -10.14 13.84
CA MET A 6 -12.68 -11.09 13.09
C MET A 6 -12.01 -10.46 11.85
N ILE A 7 -12.54 -9.33 11.37
CA ILE A 7 -12.12 -8.66 10.14
C ILE A 7 -10.80 -7.90 10.28
N GLU A 8 -10.55 -7.12 11.34
CA GLU A 8 -9.31 -6.33 11.47
C GLU A 8 -8.10 -7.25 11.65
N LYS A 9 -8.29 -8.39 12.34
CA LYS A 9 -7.26 -9.42 12.43
C LYS A 9 -6.98 -10.07 11.07
N GLU A 10 -8.03 -10.40 10.31
CA GLU A 10 -7.87 -10.94 8.94
C GLU A 10 -7.14 -9.94 8.05
N MET A 11 -7.57 -8.68 8.06
CA MET A 11 -6.94 -7.58 7.32
C MET A 11 -5.46 -7.45 7.67
N PHE A 12 -5.10 -7.41 8.95
CA PHE A 12 -3.71 -7.25 9.35
C PHE A 12 -2.83 -8.44 8.93
N GLU A 13 -3.35 -9.68 9.01
CA GLU A 13 -2.62 -10.85 8.49
C GLU A 13 -2.50 -10.84 6.97
N GLU A 14 -3.48 -10.31 6.24
CA GLU A 14 -3.41 -10.15 4.79
C GLU A 14 -2.39 -9.09 4.39
N ILE A 15 -2.36 -7.93 5.06
CA ILE A 15 -1.33 -6.90 4.89
C ILE A 15 0.07 -7.50 5.05
N ARG A 16 0.28 -8.30 6.10
CA ARG A 16 1.57 -8.96 6.36
C ARG A 16 2.00 -9.96 5.28
N LYS A 17 1.05 -10.51 4.53
CA LYS A 17 1.31 -11.41 3.40
C LYS A 17 1.55 -10.67 2.10
N LEU A 18 0.88 -9.53 1.91
CA LEU A 18 1.08 -8.68 0.74
C LEU A 18 2.44 -7.99 0.81
N PHE A 19 2.79 -7.43 1.97
CA PHE A 19 4.03 -6.66 2.16
C PHE A 19 4.96 -7.38 3.14
N THR A 20 5.62 -8.43 2.65
CA THR A 20 6.49 -9.32 3.44
C THR A 20 7.85 -8.72 3.81
N GLU A 21 8.26 -7.68 3.08
CA GLU A 21 9.50 -6.94 3.25
C GLU A 21 9.52 -6.06 4.51
N PHE A 22 8.35 -5.79 5.10
CA PHE A 22 8.25 -4.99 6.31
C PHE A 22 8.44 -5.82 7.59
N ASP A 23 9.24 -5.28 8.51
CA ASP A 23 9.42 -5.87 9.84
C ASP A 23 8.34 -5.39 10.82
N TYR A 24 7.29 -6.19 10.95
CA TYR A 24 6.14 -5.93 11.83
C TYR A 24 6.45 -6.05 13.33
N HIS A 25 7.68 -6.42 13.72
CA HIS A 25 8.11 -6.45 15.13
C HIS A 25 8.57 -5.07 15.63
N LYS A 26 8.77 -4.10 14.73
CA LYS A 26 9.18 -2.74 15.09
C LYS A 26 8.11 -2.02 15.93
N GLU A 27 8.57 -1.13 16.81
CA GLU A 27 7.72 -0.32 17.71
C GLU A 27 6.60 0.41 16.98
N VAL A 28 6.87 0.90 15.76
CA VAL A 28 5.90 1.63 14.93
C VAL A 28 4.66 0.80 14.59
N TYR A 29 4.75 -0.54 14.64
CA TYR A 29 3.61 -1.43 14.34
C TYR A 29 2.86 -1.93 15.58
N LYS A 30 3.33 -1.60 16.80
CA LYS A 30 2.72 -2.11 18.04
C LYS A 30 1.24 -1.73 18.21
N SER A 31 0.81 -0.60 17.66
CA SER A 31 -0.59 -0.19 17.68
C SER A 31 -1.48 -1.17 16.91
N PHE A 32 -1.01 -1.67 15.76
CA PHE A 32 -1.74 -2.59 14.89
C PHE A 32 -1.85 -4.01 15.47
N TRP A 33 -0.98 -4.38 16.40
CA TRP A 33 -1.10 -5.64 17.15
C TRP A 33 -2.14 -5.61 18.27
N LYS A 34 -2.58 -4.42 18.71
CA LYS A 34 -3.45 -4.27 19.87
C LYS A 34 -4.92 -4.24 19.47
N ASN A 35 -5.32 -3.19 18.76
CA ASN A 35 -6.71 -2.98 18.36
C ASN A 35 -6.80 -1.89 17.28
N PRO A 36 -6.26 -2.14 16.07
CA PRO A 36 -6.40 -1.20 14.97
C PRO A 36 -7.85 -1.16 14.49
N SER A 37 -8.25 -0.05 13.90
CA SER A 37 -9.46 0.09 13.11
C SER A 37 -9.23 -0.31 11.65
N VAL A 38 -10.31 -0.62 10.93
CA VAL A 38 -10.29 -0.85 9.47
C VAL A 38 -9.64 0.32 8.73
N ASP A 39 -9.92 1.56 9.14
CA ASP A 39 -9.39 2.77 8.51
C ASP A 39 -7.87 2.88 8.68
N GLU A 40 -7.36 2.57 9.88
CA GLU A 40 -5.93 2.52 10.15
C GLU A 40 -5.24 1.41 9.35
N LEU A 41 -5.88 0.25 9.17
CA LEU A 41 -5.33 -0.85 8.38
C LEU A 41 -5.32 -0.56 6.88
N ILE A 42 -6.36 0.11 6.35
CA ILE A 42 -6.34 0.62 4.97
C ILE A 42 -5.21 1.64 4.79
N GLY A 43 -5.02 2.55 5.76
CA GLY A 43 -3.92 3.50 5.76
C GLY A 43 -2.55 2.81 5.81
N LEU A 44 -2.40 1.77 6.62
CA LEU A 44 -1.17 0.97 6.68
C LEU A 44 -0.86 0.29 5.33
N ALA A 45 -1.84 -0.38 4.73
CA ALA A 45 -1.68 -1.03 3.44
C ALA A 45 -1.28 -0.03 2.34
N PHE A 46 -1.92 1.14 2.32
CA PHE A 46 -1.57 2.21 1.38
C PHE A 46 -0.14 2.71 1.59
N PHE A 47 0.26 2.96 2.84
CA PHE A 47 1.60 3.42 3.16
C PHE A 47 2.67 2.39 2.75
N GLN A 48 2.42 1.10 2.98
CA GLN A 48 3.35 0.04 2.62
C GLN A 48 3.49 -0.09 1.11
N MET A 49 2.37 -0.21 0.38
CA MET A 49 2.38 -0.19 -1.09
C MET A 49 3.12 1.04 -1.64
N SER A 50 2.86 2.23 -1.10
CA SER A 50 3.52 3.45 -1.54
C SER A 50 5.04 3.40 -1.35
N ASN A 51 5.55 2.81 -0.27
CA ASN A 51 6.99 2.67 -0.06
C ASN A 51 7.62 1.66 -1.02
N THR A 52 6.96 0.51 -1.22
CA THR A 52 7.42 -0.56 -2.12
C THR A 52 7.49 -0.04 -3.56
N VAL A 53 6.39 0.54 -4.04
CA VAL A 53 6.30 1.16 -5.37
C VAL A 53 7.30 2.31 -5.55
N SER A 54 7.51 3.14 -4.52
CA SER A 54 8.52 4.21 -4.61
C SER A 54 9.93 3.64 -4.82
N SER A 55 10.27 2.54 -4.14
CA SER A 55 11.55 1.86 -4.34
C SER A 55 11.66 1.30 -5.77
N HIS A 56 10.59 0.70 -6.30
CA HIS A 56 10.58 0.18 -7.66
C HIS A 56 10.72 1.29 -8.70
N PHE A 57 10.02 2.42 -8.55
CA PHE A 57 10.18 3.58 -9.45
C PHE A 57 11.59 4.15 -9.43
N ILE A 58 12.25 4.22 -8.27
CA ILE A 58 13.64 4.66 -8.17
C ILE A 58 14.55 3.72 -8.97
N ASN A 59 14.36 2.40 -8.82
CA ASN A 59 15.14 1.41 -9.55
C ASN A 59 14.88 1.48 -11.07
N TYR A 60 13.62 1.60 -11.47
CA TYR A 60 13.21 1.76 -12.86
C TYR A 60 13.85 3.00 -13.48
N ASP A 61 13.70 4.17 -12.85
CA ASP A 61 14.25 5.44 -13.37
C ASP A 61 15.78 5.37 -13.45
N TRP A 62 16.44 4.77 -12.46
CA TRP A 62 17.89 4.59 -12.48
C TRP A 62 18.34 3.69 -13.65
N LEU A 63 17.69 2.53 -13.84
CA LEU A 63 18.02 1.58 -14.90
C LEU A 63 17.76 2.19 -16.28
N PHE A 64 16.62 2.86 -16.46
CA PHE A 64 16.25 3.52 -17.70
C PHE A 64 17.26 4.60 -18.10
N ARG A 65 17.66 5.47 -17.15
CA ARG A 65 18.55 6.61 -17.44
C ARG A 65 20.02 6.24 -17.64
N THR A 66 20.47 5.13 -17.06
CA THR A 66 21.89 4.74 -17.10
C THR A 66 22.21 3.73 -18.20
N SER A 67 21.19 3.28 -18.92
CA SER A 67 21.34 2.31 -19.99
C SER A 67 21.47 2.98 -21.36
N ASP A 68 22.35 2.45 -22.19
CA ASP A 68 22.59 2.98 -23.54
C ASP A 68 21.42 2.68 -24.50
N GLU A 69 20.71 1.56 -24.28
CA GLU A 69 19.59 1.09 -25.12
C GLU A 69 18.41 0.57 -24.25
N PRO A 70 17.73 1.44 -23.48
CA PRO A 70 16.69 1.01 -22.53
C PRO A 70 15.42 0.49 -23.21
N GLU A 71 15.26 0.73 -24.51
CA GLU A 71 14.07 0.33 -25.29
C GLU A 71 14.26 -1.01 -26.02
N THR A 72 15.43 -1.66 -25.90
CA THR A 72 15.69 -2.92 -26.59
C THR A 72 16.54 -3.90 -25.77
N GLY A 73 16.41 -5.20 -26.07
CA GLY A 73 17.26 -6.25 -25.51
C GLY A 73 17.03 -6.49 -24.02
N LYS A 74 18.07 -6.99 -23.33
CA LYS A 74 17.96 -7.48 -21.95
C LYS A 74 17.56 -6.41 -20.93
N ILE A 75 18.01 -5.17 -21.13
CA ILE A 75 17.66 -4.07 -20.23
C ILE A 75 16.17 -3.73 -20.34
N PHE A 76 15.63 -3.74 -21.57
CA PHE A 76 14.20 -3.54 -21.78
C PHE A 76 13.38 -4.62 -21.07
N GLU A 77 13.78 -5.89 -21.16
CA GLU A 77 13.14 -6.98 -20.42
C GLU A 77 13.18 -6.76 -18.88
N GLU A 78 14.29 -6.25 -18.35
CA GLU A 78 14.40 -5.90 -16.92
C GLU A 78 13.50 -4.72 -16.51
N LEU A 79 13.35 -3.73 -17.39
CA LEU A 79 12.43 -2.60 -17.19
C LEU A 79 10.97 -3.05 -17.23
N GLU A 80 10.59 -3.92 -18.16
CA GLU A 80 9.24 -4.49 -18.23
C GLU A 80 8.89 -5.28 -16.95
N LEU A 81 9.84 -6.07 -16.42
CA LEU A 81 9.64 -6.77 -15.15
C LEU A 81 9.41 -5.81 -13.97
N LEU A 82 10.16 -4.70 -13.92
CA LEU A 82 9.95 -3.67 -12.89
C LEU A 82 8.59 -2.97 -13.04
N GLU A 83 8.13 -2.71 -14.28
CA GLU A 83 6.79 -2.18 -14.52
C GLU A 83 5.70 -3.14 -14.04
N ASP A 84 5.84 -4.43 -14.37
CA ASP A 84 4.92 -5.48 -13.90
C ASP A 84 4.87 -5.55 -12.37
N GLU A 85 6.01 -5.45 -11.69
CA GLU A 85 6.08 -5.38 -10.23
C GLU A 85 5.34 -4.13 -9.69
N ILE A 86 5.56 -2.95 -10.29
CA ILE A 86 4.88 -1.71 -9.89
C ILE A 86 3.36 -1.84 -10.04
N TYR A 87 2.89 -2.31 -11.19
CA TYR A 87 1.45 -2.49 -11.42
C TYR A 87 0.86 -3.57 -10.53
N GLY A 88 1.61 -4.65 -10.28
CA GLY A 88 1.24 -5.71 -9.35
C GLY A 88 0.97 -5.19 -7.94
N GLU A 89 1.84 -4.32 -7.41
CA GLU A 89 1.65 -3.70 -6.09
C GLU A 89 0.37 -2.85 -6.02
N PHE A 90 0.07 -2.07 -7.07
CA PHE A 90 -1.17 -1.31 -7.13
C PHE A 90 -2.40 -2.22 -7.18
N ILE A 91 -2.37 -3.27 -8.00
CA ILE A 91 -3.48 -4.23 -8.13
C ILE A 91 -3.74 -4.91 -6.78
N ASN A 92 -2.69 -5.42 -6.13
CA ASN A 92 -2.78 -6.05 -4.81
C ASN A 92 -3.40 -5.11 -3.76
N PHE A 93 -2.98 -3.85 -3.74
CA PHE A 93 -3.56 -2.85 -2.85
C PHE A 93 -5.03 -2.56 -3.20
N PHE A 94 -5.38 -2.41 -4.47
CA PHE A 94 -6.77 -2.12 -4.83
C PHE A 94 -7.69 -3.29 -4.53
N ASP A 95 -7.27 -4.53 -4.78
CA ASP A 95 -8.02 -5.73 -4.40
C ASP A 95 -8.25 -5.77 -2.87
N PHE A 96 -7.20 -5.52 -2.09
CA PHE A 96 -7.30 -5.39 -0.63
C PHE A 96 -8.26 -4.25 -0.22
N TYR A 97 -8.10 -3.06 -0.81
CA TYR A 97 -8.90 -1.89 -0.50
C TYR A 97 -10.38 -2.13 -0.79
N TYR A 98 -10.71 -2.64 -1.99
CA TYR A 98 -12.10 -2.89 -2.38
C TYR A 98 -12.72 -4.05 -1.59
N LYS A 99 -11.93 -5.05 -1.17
CA LYS A 99 -12.36 -6.12 -0.27
C LYS A 99 -12.82 -5.54 1.09
N TYR A 100 -12.05 -4.62 1.67
CA TYR A 100 -12.27 -4.19 3.06
C TYR A 100 -12.92 -2.81 3.24
N ARG A 101 -12.99 -1.97 2.20
CA ARG A 101 -13.59 -0.63 2.29
C ARG A 101 -15.03 -0.63 2.79
N THR A 102 -15.78 -1.72 2.60
CA THR A 102 -17.18 -1.81 3.04
C THR A 102 -17.33 -1.86 4.56
N TYR A 103 -16.25 -2.22 5.28
CA TYR A 103 -16.15 -2.22 6.74
C TYR A 103 -15.58 -0.89 7.28
N SER A 104 -15.08 -0.02 6.41
CA SER A 104 -14.52 1.28 6.77
C SER A 104 -15.62 2.26 7.17
N THR A 105 -15.39 3.04 8.22
CA THR A 105 -16.33 4.11 8.59
C THR A 105 -16.20 5.34 7.70
N GLN A 106 -15.05 5.48 7.03
CA GLN A 106 -14.72 6.61 6.17
C GLN A 106 -14.98 6.34 4.68
N TYR A 107 -14.71 5.12 4.23
CA TYR A 107 -14.58 4.79 2.81
C TYR A 107 -15.70 3.93 2.25
N LYS A 108 -16.59 3.40 3.10
CA LYS A 108 -17.69 2.52 2.67
C LYS A 108 -18.50 3.11 1.51
N GLU A 109 -18.92 4.37 1.64
CA GLU A 109 -19.73 5.08 0.64
C GLU A 109 -18.90 6.09 -0.19
N ALA A 110 -17.57 6.10 -0.04
CA ALA A 110 -16.71 7.08 -0.70
C ALA A 110 -16.44 6.69 -2.18
N SER A 111 -16.52 7.64 -3.11
CA SER A 111 -15.89 7.44 -4.42
C SER A 111 -14.36 7.41 -4.26
N PHE A 112 -13.65 6.90 -5.27
CA PHE A 112 -12.18 6.96 -5.23
C PHE A 112 -11.66 8.41 -5.19
N GLU A 113 -12.32 9.37 -5.85
CA GLU A 113 -11.95 10.79 -5.69
C GLU A 113 -12.12 11.27 -4.25
N LYS A 114 -13.21 10.86 -3.58
CA LYS A 114 -13.47 11.19 -2.18
C LYS A 114 -12.38 10.62 -1.25
N TYR A 115 -11.86 9.43 -1.54
CA TYR A 115 -10.72 8.84 -0.82
C TYR A 115 -9.46 9.71 -0.95
N LEU A 116 -9.12 10.13 -2.17
CA LEU A 116 -7.95 10.98 -2.43
C LEU A 116 -8.06 12.35 -1.73
N GLU A 117 -9.24 12.98 -1.76
CA GLU A 117 -9.48 14.25 -1.06
C GLU A 117 -9.32 14.15 0.46
N LEU A 118 -9.71 13.01 1.05
CA LEU A 118 -9.57 12.78 2.50
C LEU A 118 -8.10 12.62 2.87
N GLN A 119 -7.35 11.79 2.15
CA GLN A 119 -5.90 11.63 2.35
C GLN A 119 -5.17 12.98 2.32
N ASP A 120 -5.47 13.81 1.32
CA ASP A 120 -4.83 15.12 1.12
C ASP A 120 -5.10 16.11 2.27
N LYS A 121 -6.32 16.05 2.86
CA LYS A 121 -6.68 16.86 4.04
C LYS A 121 -5.96 16.38 5.31
N THR A 122 -5.88 15.06 5.52
CA THR A 122 -5.19 14.50 6.69
C THR A 122 -3.71 14.89 6.69
N ASN A 123 -3.05 14.82 5.54
CA ASN A 123 -1.64 15.21 5.38
C ASN A 123 -1.39 16.71 5.57
N LYS A 124 -2.36 17.58 5.23
CA LYS A 124 -2.27 19.02 5.51
C LYS A 124 -2.46 19.34 6.99
N SER A 125 -3.27 18.56 7.72
CA SER A 125 -3.53 18.78 9.15
C SER A 125 -2.42 18.27 10.09
N SER A 126 -1.60 17.31 9.65
CA SER A 126 -0.46 16.79 10.42
C SER A 126 0.84 17.58 10.22
N GLY A 127 0.83 18.56 9.31
CA GLY A 127 1.96 19.46 9.02
C GLY A 127 1.87 20.86 9.65
N SER A 128 1.00 21.07 10.66
CA SER A 128 0.84 22.34 11.38
C SER A 128 1.24 22.22 12.85
#